data_AF-A0A3L7VGF6-F1
#
_entry.id   AF-A0A3L7VGF6-F1
#
_cell.length_a   1.000
_cell.length_b   1.000
_cell.length_c   1.000
_cell.angle_alpha   90.00
_cell.angle_beta   90.00
_cell.angle_gamma   90.00
#
_symmetry.space_group_name_H-M   'P 1'
#
loop_
_entity.id
_entity.type
_entity.pdbx_description
1 polymer ?
#
loop_
_entity_poly.entity_id
_entity_poly.type
_entity_poly.pdbx_seq_one_letter_code
_entity_poly.pdbx_strand_id
1 'polypeptide(L)'
;QVKEIRQLWKEKSLPELEKAYAQVLRGRKLTEINRTAQIEEFDYALEALVDAAKRDQKLTEEVAKERLTIDEDAVAEQRRMSDLQGKLSYLLADVDLLILPRPTLNDVITDDRNLPGWLHSLDGEQVAAVKNFLKRGRPLLVASGPTNDQPEGGPPPPGFATPDGIDNLLTEVGFRLGKQTVLFDVEAEAFGEQMGGVLTGGTGVQVPPLLSNWISGIGRPPGMTPKYIGDKSLPPHPIRASQELAARSLGKDKNPQIRMRHPRPIYFEAAENAKPIAFDPDILMTSADSWNEDRPFPTADRVPSFEASKDGKDDPSKGSLESRRRGPFPVGAAVEATLPPSWFSPGETYPVTVRMGVLGESWFLVGPDLGPGRERLALDTINWLIGRDDSLARPSEPWTFPRIEMGESRRDLWRWGMELGLPVFFAFAGVVVLLTRRLR
;
A
#
# COMPACT_ATOMS: atom_id res chain seq x y z
N GLN A 1 10.52 -6.18 55.89
CA GLN A 1 9.62 -5.02 56.07
C GLN A 1 8.25 -5.42 56.65
N VAL A 2 7.28 -5.99 55.91
CA VAL A 2 5.92 -6.29 56.47
C VAL A 2 5.97 -7.29 57.65
N LYS A 3 6.84 -8.32 57.59
CA LYS A 3 7.04 -9.27 58.70
C LYS A 3 7.52 -8.60 59.99
N GLU A 4 8.47 -7.67 59.84
CA GLU A 4 9.07 -6.93 60.97
C GLU A 4 8.05 -5.96 61.58
N ILE A 5 7.23 -5.31 60.75
CA ILE A 5 6.15 -4.43 61.21
C ILE A 5 5.10 -5.23 61.97
N ARG A 6 4.65 -6.38 61.44
CA ARG A 6 3.70 -7.26 62.15
C ARG A 6 4.22 -7.67 63.52
N GLN A 7 5.49 -8.05 63.60
CA GLN A 7 6.11 -8.49 64.85
C GLN A 7 6.21 -7.34 65.87
N LEU A 8 6.56 -6.14 65.41
CA LEU A 8 6.56 -4.93 66.22
C LEU A 8 5.17 -4.62 66.80
N TRP A 9 4.09 -4.84 66.03
CA TRP A 9 2.72 -4.69 66.51
C TRP A 9 2.29 -5.79 67.48
N LYS A 10 2.90 -6.98 67.47
CA LYS A 10 2.64 -8.06 68.45
C LYS A 10 3.39 -7.88 69.77
N GLU A 11 4.57 -7.27 69.74
CA GLU A 11 5.47 -7.23 70.90
C GLU A 11 5.36 -5.92 71.71
N LYS A 12 5.10 -4.78 71.06
CA LYS A 12 5.06 -3.47 71.74
C LYS A 12 3.72 -3.18 72.40
N SER A 13 3.75 -2.37 73.47
CA SER A 13 2.54 -1.94 74.18
C SER A 13 1.76 -0.86 73.40
N LEU A 14 0.47 -0.71 73.66
CA LEU A 14 -0.39 0.26 72.95
C LEU A 14 0.14 1.71 73.00
N PRO A 15 0.61 2.26 74.13
CA PRO A 15 1.15 3.62 74.18
C PRO A 15 2.42 3.79 73.33
N GLU A 16 3.23 2.74 73.22
CA GLU A 16 4.45 2.75 72.39
C GLU A 16 4.12 2.69 70.91
N LEU A 17 3.08 1.93 70.52
CA LEU A 17 2.55 1.90 69.15
C LEU A 17 1.89 3.23 68.76
N GLU A 18 1.12 3.83 69.66
CA GLU A 18 0.52 5.16 69.45
C GLU A 18 1.59 6.23 69.21
N LYS A 19 2.70 6.17 69.95
CA LYS A 19 3.84 7.07 69.74
C LYS A 19 4.56 6.80 68.42
N ALA A 20 4.79 5.53 68.07
CA ALA A 20 5.51 5.14 66.86
C ALA A 20 4.72 5.47 65.57
N TYR A 21 3.39 5.36 65.61
CA TYR A 21 2.50 5.59 64.46
C TYR A 21 1.63 6.86 64.63
N ALA A 22 2.03 7.78 65.50
CA ALA A 22 1.26 8.99 65.84
C ALA A 22 0.84 9.82 64.62
N GLN A 23 1.72 9.95 63.63
CA GLN A 23 1.46 10.68 62.39
C GLN A 23 0.38 10.01 61.53
N VAL A 24 0.31 8.67 61.54
CA VAL A 24 -0.66 7.88 60.76
C VAL A 24 -2.03 7.85 61.46
N LEU A 25 -2.03 7.75 62.80
CA LEU A 25 -3.26 7.65 63.61
C LEU A 25 -4.01 8.98 63.78
N ARG A 26 -3.38 10.12 63.47
CA ARG A 26 -3.97 11.48 63.52
C ARG A 26 -4.75 11.75 64.83
N GLY A 27 -4.14 11.38 65.96
CA GLY A 27 -4.69 11.62 67.29
C GLY A 27 -5.77 10.64 67.76
N ARG A 28 -6.06 9.58 67.00
CA ARG A 28 -6.96 8.50 67.44
C ARG A 28 -6.22 7.55 68.39
N LYS A 29 -6.89 7.17 69.48
CA LYS A 29 -6.37 6.17 70.42
C LYS A 29 -6.53 4.76 69.87
N LEU A 30 -5.52 3.93 70.10
CA LEU A 30 -5.47 2.55 69.67
C LEU A 30 -6.07 1.67 70.76
N THR A 31 -7.03 0.83 70.39
CA THR A 31 -7.63 -0.16 71.28
C THR A 31 -7.06 -1.55 70.96
N GLU A 32 -7.19 -2.50 71.89
CA GLU A 32 -6.80 -3.90 71.61
C GLU A 32 -7.57 -4.50 70.44
N ILE A 33 -8.82 -4.08 70.22
CA ILE A 33 -9.61 -4.47 69.05
C ILE A 33 -8.93 -3.98 67.76
N ASN A 34 -8.52 -2.71 67.71
CA ASN A 34 -7.84 -2.14 66.54
C ASN A 34 -6.48 -2.80 66.29
N ARG A 35 -5.74 -3.12 67.37
CA ARG A 35 -4.46 -3.83 67.28
C ARG A 35 -4.63 -5.23 66.68
N THR A 36 -5.65 -5.96 67.14
CA THR A 36 -5.95 -7.31 66.67
C THR A 36 -6.33 -7.28 65.20
N ALA A 37 -7.22 -6.37 64.80
CA ALA A 37 -7.62 -6.18 63.40
C ALA A 37 -6.42 -5.80 62.50
N GLN A 38 -5.52 -4.95 62.97
CA GLN A 38 -4.34 -4.56 62.19
C GLN A 38 -3.33 -5.71 62.03
N ILE A 39 -3.17 -6.54 63.06
CA ILE A 39 -2.32 -7.74 63.00
C ILE A 39 -2.90 -8.74 62.00
N GLU A 40 -4.23 -8.93 62.00
CA GLU A 40 -4.91 -9.78 61.02
C GLU A 40 -4.73 -9.26 59.59
N GLU A 41 -4.80 -7.93 59.39
CA GLU A 41 -4.53 -7.32 58.08
C GLU A 41 -3.09 -7.54 57.62
N PHE A 42 -2.11 -7.45 58.53
CA PHE A 42 -0.71 -7.77 58.20
C PHE A 42 -0.50 -9.25 57.93
N ASP A 43 -1.22 -10.13 58.63
CA ASP A 43 -1.20 -11.57 58.38
C ASP A 43 -1.72 -11.89 56.97
N TYR A 44 -2.85 -11.30 56.59
CA TYR A 44 -3.40 -11.41 55.25
C TYR A 44 -2.44 -10.86 54.18
N ALA A 45 -1.84 -9.69 54.41
CA ALA A 45 -0.87 -9.10 53.49
C ALA A 45 0.40 -9.96 53.32
N LEU A 46 0.86 -10.60 54.39
CA LEU A 46 2.02 -11.50 54.34
C LEU A 46 1.72 -12.77 53.57
N GLU A 47 0.54 -13.35 53.77
CA GLU A 47 0.10 -14.52 53.03
C GLU A 47 0.00 -14.21 51.53
N ALA A 48 -0.61 -13.06 51.17
CA ALA A 48 -0.69 -12.60 49.79
C ALA A 48 0.69 -12.38 49.14
N LEU A 49 1.67 -11.82 49.87
CA LEU A 49 3.03 -11.62 49.38
C LEU A 49 3.80 -12.93 49.22
N VAL A 50 3.62 -13.88 50.13
CA VAL A 50 4.21 -15.22 50.01
C VAL A 50 3.65 -15.95 48.80
N ASP A 51 2.35 -15.84 48.56
CA ASP A 51 1.71 -16.44 47.39
C ASP A 51 2.07 -15.74 46.08
N ALA A 52 2.31 -14.42 46.10
CA ALA A 52 2.87 -13.70 44.96
C ALA A 52 4.30 -14.15 44.65
N ALA A 53 5.16 -14.27 45.67
CA ALA A 53 6.53 -14.76 45.49
C ALA A 53 6.57 -16.20 44.95
N LYS A 54 5.65 -17.07 45.41
CA LYS A 54 5.50 -18.43 44.86
C LYS A 54 5.02 -18.41 43.40
N ARG A 55 4.14 -17.48 43.03
CA ARG A 55 3.69 -17.30 41.64
C ARG A 55 4.83 -16.81 40.75
N ASP A 56 5.61 -15.85 41.20
CA ASP A 56 6.79 -15.35 40.46
C ASP A 56 7.86 -16.43 40.29
N GLN A 57 8.08 -17.25 41.32
CA GLN A 57 9.00 -18.38 41.23
C GLN A 57 8.49 -19.41 40.21
N LYS A 58 7.20 -19.75 40.24
CA LYS A 58 6.59 -20.64 39.23
C LYS A 58 6.70 -20.07 37.82
N LEU A 59 6.41 -18.78 37.64
CA LEU A 59 6.58 -18.09 36.36
C LEU A 59 8.02 -18.14 35.87
N THR A 60 8.99 -17.94 36.76
CA THR A 60 10.41 -18.01 36.39
C THR A 60 10.83 -19.43 35.99
N GLU A 61 10.32 -20.44 36.71
CA GLU A 61 10.54 -21.85 36.38
C GLU A 61 9.83 -22.28 35.08
N GLU A 62 8.64 -21.75 34.82
CA GLU A 62 7.90 -21.93 33.56
C GLU A 62 8.63 -21.26 32.39
N VAL A 63 9.07 -20.01 32.53
CA VAL A 63 9.89 -19.30 31.53
C VAL A 63 11.21 -20.04 31.27
N ALA A 64 11.84 -20.60 32.30
CA ALA A 64 13.05 -21.41 32.13
C ALA A 64 12.77 -22.72 31.37
N LYS A 65 11.61 -23.35 31.58
CA LYS A 65 11.15 -24.53 30.82
C LYS A 65 10.76 -24.16 29.39
N GLU A 66 10.08 -23.04 29.18
CA GLU A 66 9.76 -22.52 27.86
C GLU A 66 11.03 -22.22 27.06
N ARG A 67 12.05 -21.65 27.71
CA ARG A 67 13.35 -21.40 27.08
C ARG A 67 14.03 -22.67 26.59
N LEU A 68 13.79 -23.82 27.22
CA LEU A 68 14.29 -25.12 26.78
C LEU A 68 13.42 -25.76 25.68
N THR A 69 12.21 -25.25 25.45
CA THR A 69 11.33 -25.63 24.33
C THR A 69 11.47 -24.72 23.12
N ILE A 70 12.25 -23.63 23.21
CA ILE A 70 12.58 -22.79 22.06
C ILE A 70 13.54 -23.58 21.16
N ASP A 71 13.07 -23.90 19.97
CA ASP A 71 13.85 -24.56 18.93
C ASP A 71 14.97 -23.62 18.43
N GLU A 72 16.23 -24.02 18.58
CA GLU A 72 17.39 -23.28 18.10
C GLU A 72 17.34 -23.10 16.57
N ASP A 73 16.70 -24.02 15.84
CA ASP A 73 16.47 -23.91 14.39
C ASP A 73 15.42 -22.83 14.07
N ALA A 74 14.43 -22.57 14.95
CA ALA A 74 13.50 -21.46 14.78
C ALA A 74 14.17 -20.09 15.02
N VAL A 75 15.16 -20.03 15.92
CA VAL A 75 15.99 -18.83 16.15
C VAL A 75 16.99 -18.62 15.00
N ALA A 76 17.52 -19.70 14.43
CA ALA A 76 18.34 -19.66 13.22
C ALA A 76 17.51 -19.31 11.97
N GLU A 77 16.25 -19.76 11.88
CA GLU A 77 15.30 -19.33 10.86
C GLU A 77 14.90 -17.86 11.02
N GLN A 78 14.72 -17.34 12.25
CA GLN A 78 14.59 -15.89 12.45
C GLN A 78 15.82 -15.10 11.97
N ARG A 79 17.04 -15.64 12.11
CA ARG A 79 18.27 -15.04 11.53
C ARG A 79 18.36 -15.23 10.01
N ARG A 80 17.73 -16.26 9.42
CA ARG A 80 17.57 -16.38 7.95
C ARG A 80 16.52 -15.43 7.41
N MET A 81 15.44 -15.18 8.16
CA MET A 81 14.44 -14.15 7.87
C MET A 81 15.04 -12.74 8.01
N SER A 82 15.99 -12.50 8.92
CA SER A 82 16.66 -11.19 9.02
C SER A 82 17.56 -10.86 7.81
N ASP A 83 17.95 -11.85 7.00
CA ASP A 83 18.63 -11.62 5.73
C ASP A 83 17.65 -11.37 4.56
N LEU A 84 16.33 -11.33 4.78
CA LEU A 84 15.39 -10.97 3.72
C LEU A 84 15.61 -9.54 3.23
N GLN A 85 15.83 -8.60 4.15
CA GLN A 85 16.18 -7.23 3.79
C GLN A 85 17.52 -7.17 3.04
N GLY A 86 18.52 -7.94 3.48
CA GLY A 86 19.84 -8.01 2.86
C GLY A 86 19.78 -8.57 1.45
N LYS A 87 19.14 -9.74 1.28
CA LYS A 87 18.91 -10.39 -0.02
C LYS A 87 18.12 -9.51 -0.97
N LEU A 88 17.01 -8.93 -0.52
CA LEU A 88 16.20 -8.06 -1.38
C LEU A 88 16.96 -6.76 -1.73
N SER A 89 17.68 -6.17 -0.78
CA SER A 89 18.52 -4.99 -1.05
C SER A 89 19.65 -5.28 -2.02
N TYR A 90 20.20 -6.49 -2.01
CA TYR A 90 21.19 -6.96 -2.98
C TYR A 90 20.56 -7.13 -4.37
N LEU A 91 19.40 -7.77 -4.46
CA LEU A 91 18.65 -7.90 -5.72
C LEU A 91 18.26 -6.53 -6.30
N LEU A 92 17.90 -5.58 -5.45
CA LEU A 92 17.52 -4.22 -5.84
C LEU A 92 18.73 -3.29 -6.08
N ALA A 93 19.96 -3.73 -5.85
CA ALA A 93 21.14 -2.86 -5.95
C ALA A 93 21.38 -2.35 -7.38
N ASP A 94 21.21 -3.24 -8.36
CA ASP A 94 21.44 -2.97 -9.78
C ASP A 94 20.13 -2.70 -10.56
N VAL A 95 19.03 -2.47 -9.84
CA VAL A 95 17.72 -2.19 -10.44
C VAL A 95 17.56 -0.69 -10.65
N ASP A 96 17.26 -0.28 -11.88
CA ASP A 96 17.02 1.12 -12.21
C ASP A 96 15.57 1.56 -12.00
N LEU A 97 14.61 0.63 -12.00
CA LEU A 97 13.19 0.87 -11.76
C LEU A 97 12.58 -0.34 -11.08
N LEU A 98 11.90 -0.10 -9.95
CA LEU A 98 11.09 -1.13 -9.29
C LEU A 98 9.63 -0.97 -9.72
N ILE A 99 9.03 -2.04 -10.21
CA ILE A 99 7.60 -2.12 -10.55
C ILE A 99 6.94 -3.12 -9.60
N LEU A 100 5.91 -2.68 -8.88
CA LEU A 100 5.12 -3.49 -7.95
C LEU A 100 3.69 -3.65 -8.49
N PRO A 101 3.42 -4.68 -9.32
CA PRO A 101 2.07 -5.01 -9.77
C PRO A 101 1.32 -5.78 -8.68
N ARG A 102 0.19 -5.26 -8.25
CA ARG A 102 -0.68 -5.83 -7.21
C ARG A 102 -2.12 -5.92 -7.72
N PRO A 103 -2.40 -6.84 -8.66
CA PRO A 103 -3.75 -7.06 -9.16
C PRO A 103 -4.66 -7.59 -8.06
N THR A 104 -5.80 -6.95 -7.82
CA THR A 104 -6.80 -7.42 -6.84
C THR A 104 -8.10 -7.80 -7.54
N LEU A 105 -8.93 -6.82 -7.92
CA LEU A 105 -10.23 -7.07 -8.55
C LEU A 105 -10.11 -7.16 -10.08
N ASN A 106 -10.31 -8.34 -10.63
CA ASN A 106 -10.46 -8.54 -12.08
C ASN A 106 -11.91 -8.25 -12.49
N ASP A 107 -12.85 -8.88 -11.79
CA ASP A 107 -14.29 -8.75 -12.01
C ASP A 107 -15.04 -8.91 -10.68
N VAL A 108 -15.97 -8.00 -10.38
CA VAL A 108 -16.79 -8.10 -9.15
C VAL A 108 -17.96 -9.08 -9.31
N ILE A 109 -18.26 -9.49 -10.54
CA ILE A 109 -19.35 -10.41 -10.91
C ILE A 109 -18.91 -11.87 -10.80
N THR A 110 -17.73 -12.20 -11.34
CA THR A 110 -17.14 -13.55 -11.31
C THR A 110 -15.93 -13.56 -10.40
N ASP A 111 -15.96 -14.39 -9.36
CA ASP A 111 -14.91 -14.43 -8.35
C ASP A 111 -13.62 -15.11 -8.83
N ASP A 112 -13.69 -15.93 -9.87
CA ASP A 112 -12.68 -16.94 -10.22
C ASP A 112 -11.27 -16.39 -10.50
N ARG A 113 -11.15 -15.07 -10.68
CA ARG A 113 -9.90 -14.36 -11.03
C ARG A 113 -9.53 -13.23 -10.07
N ASN A 114 -10.35 -12.97 -9.05
CA ASN A 114 -10.01 -11.96 -8.07
C ASN A 114 -8.90 -12.50 -7.16
N LEU A 115 -7.97 -11.61 -6.81
CA LEU A 115 -6.89 -11.90 -5.90
C LEU A 115 -7.11 -11.06 -4.63
N PRO A 116 -7.11 -11.68 -3.45
CA PRO A 116 -7.30 -10.94 -2.22
C PRO A 116 -6.14 -9.98 -1.97
N GLY A 117 -6.42 -8.81 -1.40
CA GLY A 117 -5.41 -7.76 -1.21
C GLY A 117 -4.23 -8.23 -0.35
N TRP A 118 -4.52 -9.07 0.66
CA TRP A 118 -3.53 -9.62 1.58
C TRP A 118 -2.50 -10.53 0.92
N LEU A 119 -2.79 -11.10 -0.27
CA LEU A 119 -1.83 -11.95 -1.00
C LEU A 119 -0.58 -11.18 -1.43
N HIS A 120 -0.71 -9.86 -1.57
CA HIS A 120 0.37 -8.98 -2.00
C HIS A 120 1.11 -8.31 -0.85
N SER A 121 0.75 -8.62 0.40
CA SER A 121 1.36 -8.00 1.56
C SER A 121 2.84 -8.35 1.66
N LEU A 122 3.66 -7.36 1.98
CA LEU A 122 5.10 -7.52 2.14
C LEU A 122 5.46 -7.47 3.62
N ASP A 123 6.45 -8.29 3.99
CA ASP A 123 7.00 -8.27 5.35
C ASP A 123 7.70 -6.95 5.65
N GLY A 124 7.85 -6.61 6.93
CA GLY A 124 8.48 -5.36 7.35
C GLY A 124 9.89 -5.17 6.79
N GLU A 125 10.66 -6.26 6.70
CA GLU A 125 12.01 -6.31 6.12
C GLU A 125 12.01 -6.01 4.61
N GLN A 126 11.00 -6.50 3.89
CA GLN A 126 10.84 -6.26 2.46
C GLN A 126 10.45 -4.81 2.19
N VAL A 127 9.49 -4.28 2.97
CA VAL A 127 9.12 -2.86 2.92
C VAL A 127 10.31 -1.96 3.24
N ALA A 128 11.15 -2.35 4.21
CA ALA A 128 12.38 -1.62 4.53
C ALA A 128 13.39 -1.63 3.37
N ALA A 129 13.49 -2.74 2.61
CA ALA A 129 14.32 -2.78 1.41
C ALA A 129 13.79 -1.86 0.30
N VAL A 130 12.47 -1.81 0.08
CA VAL A 130 11.84 -0.87 -0.87
C VAL A 130 12.05 0.59 -0.43
N LYS A 131 11.93 0.87 0.88
CA LYS A 131 12.25 2.19 1.44
C LYS A 131 13.71 2.57 1.18
N ASN A 132 14.65 1.66 1.39
CA ASN A 132 16.07 1.87 1.11
C ASN A 132 16.34 2.10 -0.39
N PHE A 133 15.60 1.41 -1.27
CA PHE A 133 15.68 1.62 -2.71
C PHE A 133 15.27 3.05 -3.10
N LEU A 134 14.16 3.56 -2.52
CA LEU A 134 13.75 4.96 -2.70
C LEU A 134 14.76 5.94 -2.10
N LYS A 135 15.31 5.66 -0.91
CA LYS A 135 16.35 6.50 -0.29
C LYS A 135 17.59 6.67 -1.18
N ARG A 136 17.89 5.71 -2.06
CA ARG A 136 18.98 5.80 -3.07
C ARG A 136 18.62 6.64 -4.29
N GLY A 137 17.41 7.17 -4.37
CA GLY A 137 16.95 8.01 -5.48
C GLY A 137 16.37 7.22 -6.65
N ARG A 138 16.09 5.94 -6.46
CA ARG A 138 15.62 5.07 -7.53
C ARG A 138 14.09 5.14 -7.67
N PRO A 139 13.56 5.19 -8.91
CA PRO A 139 12.15 5.38 -9.17
C PRO A 139 11.30 4.14 -8.87
N LEU A 140 10.03 4.36 -8.52
CA LEU A 140 9.07 3.32 -8.16
C LEU A 140 7.76 3.47 -8.94
N LEU A 141 7.28 2.39 -9.53
CA LEU A 141 5.91 2.25 -10.05
C LEU A 141 5.14 1.27 -9.18
N VAL A 142 4.05 1.73 -8.55
CA VAL A 142 3.11 0.86 -7.84
C VAL A 142 1.80 0.82 -8.61
N ALA A 143 1.33 -0.37 -8.95
CA ALA A 143 0.01 -0.57 -9.52
C ALA A 143 -0.78 -1.41 -8.53
N SER A 144 -1.67 -0.79 -7.76
CA SER A 144 -2.38 -1.41 -6.64
C SER A 144 -3.88 -1.27 -6.81
N GLY A 145 -4.56 -2.39 -7.00
CA GLY A 145 -6.02 -2.43 -7.04
C GLY A 145 -6.66 -2.17 -5.67
N PRO A 146 -7.99 -2.00 -5.63
CA PRO A 146 -8.74 -1.78 -4.39
C PRO A 146 -8.56 -2.94 -3.38
N THR A 147 -8.69 -2.62 -2.09
CA THR A 147 -8.54 -3.57 -0.97
C THR A 147 -9.88 -4.08 -0.46
N ASN A 148 -10.96 -3.97 -1.24
CA ASN A 148 -12.26 -4.51 -0.87
C ASN A 148 -12.21 -6.04 -0.98
N ASP A 149 -12.39 -6.71 0.15
CA ASP A 149 -12.52 -8.16 0.19
C ASP A 149 -13.98 -8.59 -0.02
N GLN A 150 -14.16 -9.80 -0.55
CA GLN A 150 -15.49 -10.38 -0.71
C GLN A 150 -16.19 -10.58 0.64
N PRO A 151 -17.53 -10.46 0.71
CA PRO A 151 -18.28 -10.70 1.95
C PRO A 151 -18.10 -12.11 2.54
N GLU A 152 -17.92 -13.12 1.69
CA GLU A 152 -17.70 -14.52 2.11
C GLU A 152 -16.22 -14.83 2.38
N GLY A 153 -15.32 -13.88 2.08
CA GLY A 153 -13.90 -13.97 2.38
C GLY A 153 -13.68 -14.01 3.89
N GLY A 154 -13.02 -15.06 4.37
CA GLY A 154 -12.55 -15.12 5.75
C GLY A 154 -11.55 -13.99 6.06
N PRO A 155 -11.23 -13.75 7.34
CA PRO A 155 -10.19 -12.81 7.71
C PRO A 155 -8.85 -13.20 7.05
N PRO A 156 -7.94 -12.22 6.82
CA PRO A 156 -6.62 -12.52 6.28
C PRO A 156 -5.93 -13.60 7.14
N PRO A 157 -5.20 -14.54 6.53
CA PRO A 157 -4.47 -15.55 7.28
C PRO A 157 -3.46 -14.91 8.25
N PRO A 158 -3.12 -15.59 9.37
CA PRO A 158 -2.10 -15.09 10.28
C PRO A 158 -0.79 -14.77 9.56
N GLY A 159 -0.22 -13.60 9.84
CA GLY A 159 1.01 -13.11 9.19
C GLY A 159 0.78 -12.16 8.01
N PHE A 160 -0.45 -12.04 7.49
CA PHE A 160 -0.78 -11.09 6.43
C PHE A 160 -1.54 -9.87 6.97
N ALA A 161 -1.30 -8.70 6.37
CA ALA A 161 -1.88 -7.44 6.81
C ALA A 161 -2.54 -6.65 5.66
N THR A 162 -3.69 -6.04 5.95
CA THR A 162 -4.40 -5.12 5.06
C THR A 162 -4.93 -3.95 5.91
N PRO A 163 -4.47 -2.68 5.73
CA PRO A 163 -3.56 -2.19 4.70
C PRO A 163 -2.13 -2.70 4.84
N ASP A 164 -1.45 -2.87 3.72
CA ASP A 164 -0.07 -3.34 3.66
C ASP A 164 0.96 -2.22 3.94
N GLY A 165 2.19 -2.60 4.32
CA GLY A 165 3.28 -1.68 4.60
C GLY A 165 3.68 -0.78 3.42
N ILE A 166 3.46 -1.22 2.17
CA ILE A 166 3.65 -0.36 0.98
C ILE A 166 2.64 0.77 0.91
N ASP A 167 1.35 0.54 1.22
CA ASP A 167 0.34 1.60 1.23
C ASP A 167 0.67 2.66 2.30
N ASN A 168 1.17 2.22 3.47
CA ASN A 168 1.67 3.13 4.52
C ASN A 168 2.88 3.94 4.04
N LEU A 169 3.85 3.29 3.38
CA LEU A 169 5.02 3.96 2.81
C LEU A 169 4.63 5.02 1.78
N LEU A 170 3.70 4.71 0.88
CA LEU A 170 3.19 5.67 -0.11
C LEU A 170 2.45 6.83 0.56
N THR A 171 1.73 6.55 1.65
CA THR A 171 1.03 7.55 2.47
C THR A 171 1.99 8.54 3.12
N GLU A 172 3.14 8.06 3.61
CA GLU A 172 4.20 8.91 4.17
C GLU A 172 4.78 9.88 3.13
N VAL A 173 4.87 9.47 1.86
CA VAL A 173 5.38 10.31 0.76
C VAL A 173 4.33 11.31 0.26
N GLY A 174 3.03 11.05 0.51
CA GLY A 174 1.94 11.96 0.18
C GLY A 174 0.87 11.37 -0.73
N PHE A 175 0.98 10.12 -1.17
CA PHE A 175 -0.13 9.48 -1.87
C PHE A 175 -1.27 9.15 -0.89
N ARG A 176 -2.50 9.17 -1.37
CA ARG A 176 -3.70 8.75 -0.64
C ARG A 176 -4.41 7.74 -1.52
N LEU A 177 -4.34 6.48 -1.12
CA LEU A 177 -4.93 5.39 -1.87
C LEU A 177 -6.31 5.11 -1.27
N GLY A 178 -7.36 5.43 -2.01
CA GLY A 178 -8.73 5.26 -1.54
C GLY A 178 -9.06 3.79 -1.34
N LYS A 179 -9.85 3.46 -0.32
CA LYS A 179 -10.20 2.06 -0.01
C LYS A 179 -11.36 1.56 -0.88
N GLN A 180 -12.08 2.48 -1.49
CA GLN A 180 -13.25 2.21 -2.33
C GLN A 180 -12.85 1.77 -3.73
N THR A 181 -13.74 1.01 -4.35
CA THR A 181 -13.66 0.63 -5.76
C THR A 181 -14.50 1.59 -6.59
N VAL A 182 -13.96 2.09 -7.70
CA VAL A 182 -14.75 2.86 -8.65
C VAL A 182 -15.51 1.91 -9.57
N LEU A 183 -16.83 2.04 -9.59
CA LEU A 183 -17.74 1.33 -10.50
C LEU A 183 -18.32 2.29 -11.52
N PHE A 184 -18.72 1.77 -12.68
CA PHE A 184 -19.30 2.55 -13.76
C PHE A 184 -20.79 2.28 -13.92
N ASP A 185 -21.56 3.28 -14.36
CA ASP A 185 -23.02 3.20 -14.49
C ASP A 185 -23.48 2.04 -15.37
N VAL A 186 -22.71 1.75 -16.43
CA VAL A 186 -22.96 0.63 -17.35
C VAL A 186 -22.84 -0.75 -16.67
N GLU A 187 -22.15 -0.84 -15.53
CA GLU A 187 -22.00 -2.08 -14.78
C GLU A 187 -23.20 -2.32 -13.83
N ALA A 188 -23.90 -1.26 -13.43
CA ALA A 188 -25.09 -1.37 -12.57
C ALA A 188 -26.21 -2.20 -13.23
N GLU A 189 -26.41 -2.02 -14.54
CA GLU A 189 -27.36 -2.82 -15.33
C GLU A 189 -26.95 -4.30 -15.34
N ALA A 190 -25.66 -4.57 -15.56
CA ALA A 190 -25.12 -5.92 -15.60
C ALA A 190 -25.23 -6.66 -14.26
N PHE A 191 -25.02 -5.97 -13.14
CA PHE A 191 -25.25 -6.56 -11.81
C PHE A 191 -26.71 -6.98 -11.62
N GLY A 192 -27.66 -6.18 -12.13
CA GLY A 192 -29.08 -6.51 -12.12
C GLY A 192 -29.44 -7.73 -12.98
N GLU A 193 -28.86 -7.84 -14.17
CA GLU A 193 -29.11 -8.97 -15.09
C GLU A 193 -28.60 -10.31 -14.54
N GLN A 194 -27.43 -10.33 -13.89
CA GLN A 194 -26.88 -11.54 -13.26
C GLN A 194 -27.78 -12.01 -12.10
N MET A 195 -28.24 -11.08 -11.26
CA MET A 195 -29.19 -11.37 -10.18
C MET A 195 -30.54 -11.90 -10.71
N GLY A 196 -30.91 -11.54 -11.94
CA GLY A 196 -32.09 -12.05 -12.65
C GLY A 196 -31.94 -13.49 -13.19
N GLY A 197 -30.79 -14.15 -13.01
CA GLY A 197 -30.58 -15.56 -13.39
C GLY A 197 -30.10 -15.78 -14.82
N VAL A 198 -29.60 -14.73 -15.51
CA VAL A 198 -29.00 -14.88 -16.84
C VAL A 198 -27.57 -15.41 -16.69
N LEU A 199 -27.37 -16.69 -17.01
CA LEU A 199 -26.12 -17.46 -16.88
C LEU A 199 -24.88 -16.88 -17.62
N THR A 200 -25.02 -15.79 -18.37
CA THR A 200 -23.95 -15.17 -19.19
C THR A 200 -23.85 -13.65 -19.03
N GLY A 201 -24.64 -13.03 -18.15
CA GLY A 201 -24.67 -11.57 -18.00
C GLY A 201 -23.53 -11.07 -17.12
N GLY A 202 -22.67 -10.19 -17.65
CA GLY A 202 -21.82 -9.33 -16.82
C GLY A 202 -20.32 -9.26 -17.11
N THR A 203 -19.69 -10.34 -17.59
CA THR A 203 -18.23 -10.36 -17.79
C THR A 203 -17.76 -9.63 -19.06
N GLY A 204 -18.69 -9.17 -19.90
CA GLY A 204 -18.45 -8.52 -21.20
C GLY A 204 -18.70 -7.01 -21.24
N VAL A 205 -19.03 -6.39 -20.10
CA VAL A 205 -19.38 -4.95 -20.07
C VAL A 205 -18.16 -4.11 -20.39
N GLN A 206 -18.27 -3.28 -21.43
CA GLN A 206 -17.22 -2.34 -21.80
C GLN A 206 -17.35 -1.04 -21.00
N VAL A 207 -16.59 -0.92 -19.92
CA VAL A 207 -16.52 0.31 -19.11
C VAL A 207 -16.02 1.51 -19.91
N PRO A 208 -16.51 2.73 -19.66
CA PRO A 208 -16.07 3.95 -20.34
C PRO A 208 -14.55 4.11 -20.40
N PRO A 209 -14.02 4.73 -21.47
CA PRO A 209 -12.59 5.06 -21.54
C PRO A 209 -12.22 6.08 -20.47
N LEU A 210 -10.98 6.00 -19.99
CA LEU A 210 -10.39 7.04 -19.15
C LEU A 210 -10.32 8.36 -19.93
N LEU A 211 -10.53 9.46 -19.21
CA LEU A 211 -10.43 10.78 -19.78
C LEU A 211 -8.95 11.06 -20.13
N SER A 212 -8.73 11.76 -21.24
CA SER A 212 -7.39 12.23 -21.64
C SER A 212 -7.14 13.69 -21.28
N ASN A 213 -8.21 14.46 -21.03
CA ASN A 213 -8.13 15.88 -20.70
C ASN A 213 -9.18 16.26 -19.66
N TRP A 214 -8.74 16.98 -18.62
CA TRP A 214 -9.54 17.54 -17.53
C TRP A 214 -8.86 18.77 -16.94
N ILE A 215 -9.62 19.56 -16.19
CA ILE A 215 -9.10 20.72 -15.45
C ILE A 215 -8.38 20.22 -14.20
N SER A 216 -7.23 20.81 -13.87
CA SER A 216 -6.46 20.42 -12.69
C SER A 216 -7.27 20.51 -11.40
N GLY A 217 -7.13 19.50 -10.52
CA GLY A 217 -7.90 19.39 -9.28
C GLY A 217 -9.33 18.87 -9.44
N ILE A 218 -9.80 18.59 -10.67
CA ILE A 218 -11.06 17.85 -10.88
C ILE A 218 -10.95 16.46 -10.26
N GLY A 219 -12.10 15.94 -9.82
CA GLY A 219 -12.21 14.59 -9.29
C GLY A 219 -11.83 14.49 -7.83
N ARG A 220 -11.76 15.60 -7.10
CA ARG A 220 -11.76 15.64 -5.64
C ARG A 220 -13.16 15.91 -5.08
N PRO A 221 -13.43 15.57 -3.81
CA PRO A 221 -14.68 15.94 -3.15
C PRO A 221 -14.97 17.45 -3.22
N PRO A 222 -16.26 17.86 -3.29
CA PRO A 222 -16.63 19.28 -3.27
C PRO A 222 -16.06 20.01 -2.06
N GLY A 223 -15.47 21.18 -2.29
CA GLY A 223 -14.87 22.02 -1.25
C GLY A 223 -13.44 21.63 -0.86
N MET A 224 -12.88 20.55 -1.43
CA MET A 224 -11.49 20.16 -1.21
C MET A 224 -10.62 20.59 -2.40
N THR A 225 -9.73 21.55 -2.15
CA THR A 225 -8.69 21.93 -3.11
C THR A 225 -7.39 21.20 -2.79
N PRO A 226 -6.62 20.76 -3.80
CA PRO A 226 -5.33 20.12 -3.53
C PRO A 226 -4.35 21.13 -2.92
N LYS A 227 -3.62 20.73 -1.87
CA LYS A 227 -2.65 21.61 -1.18
C LYS A 227 -1.53 22.15 -2.09
N TYR A 228 -1.27 21.50 -3.22
CA TYR A 228 -0.25 21.88 -4.19
C TYR A 228 -0.75 22.84 -5.28
N ILE A 229 -2.07 22.95 -5.47
CA ILE A 229 -2.66 23.94 -6.36
C ILE A 229 -2.86 25.19 -5.52
N GLY A 230 -1.89 26.12 -5.60
CA GLY A 230 -2.09 27.49 -5.09
C GLY A 230 -3.13 28.24 -5.94
N ASP A 231 -2.96 29.55 -6.13
CA ASP A 231 -3.87 30.36 -6.95
C ASP A 231 -3.80 30.08 -8.47
N LYS A 232 -2.90 29.20 -8.92
CA LYS A 232 -2.66 28.91 -10.33
C LYS A 232 -2.84 27.42 -10.63
N SER A 233 -3.48 27.12 -11.75
CA SER A 233 -3.53 25.76 -12.30
C SER A 233 -2.12 25.33 -12.72
N LEU A 234 -1.78 24.08 -12.41
CA LEU A 234 -0.54 23.46 -12.86
C LEU A 234 -0.67 22.96 -14.30
N PRO A 235 0.42 22.93 -15.08
CA PRO A 235 0.42 22.28 -16.39
C PRO A 235 0.17 20.76 -16.25
N PRO A 236 -0.40 20.10 -17.27
CA PRO A 236 -0.60 18.66 -17.25
C PRO A 236 0.73 17.91 -17.15
N HIS A 237 0.72 16.76 -16.47
CA HIS A 237 1.89 15.89 -16.39
C HIS A 237 2.42 15.48 -17.78
N PRO A 238 3.75 15.35 -17.98
CA PRO A 238 4.33 14.91 -19.26
C PRO A 238 3.75 13.59 -19.77
N ILE A 239 3.50 12.62 -18.88
CA ILE A 239 2.84 11.34 -19.24
C ILE A 239 1.45 11.62 -19.84
N ARG A 240 0.62 12.41 -19.16
CA ARG A 240 -0.73 12.76 -19.62
C ARG A 240 -0.69 13.50 -20.97
N ALA A 241 0.18 14.50 -21.09
CA ALA A 241 0.35 15.26 -22.33
C ALA A 241 0.77 14.33 -23.49
N SER A 242 1.66 13.38 -23.23
CA SER A 242 2.10 12.38 -24.21
C SER A 242 0.96 11.44 -24.64
N GLN A 243 0.14 10.96 -23.70
CA GLN A 243 -1.06 10.16 -24.01
C GLN A 243 -2.05 10.96 -24.85
N GLU A 244 -2.31 12.21 -24.50
CA GLU A 244 -3.23 13.08 -25.23
C GLU A 244 -2.75 13.34 -26.68
N LEU A 245 -1.45 13.54 -26.87
CA LEU A 245 -0.86 13.70 -28.21
C LEU A 245 -0.98 12.41 -29.03
N ALA A 246 -0.68 11.26 -28.43
CA ALA A 246 -0.81 9.96 -29.10
C ALA A 246 -2.28 9.64 -29.45
N ALA A 247 -3.21 10.00 -28.57
CA ALA A 247 -4.64 9.86 -28.80
C ALA A 247 -5.12 10.68 -30.02
N ARG A 248 -4.57 11.90 -30.17
CA ARG A 248 -4.90 12.80 -31.29
C ARG A 248 -4.28 12.33 -32.62
N SER A 249 -3.08 11.75 -32.60
CA SER A 249 -2.36 11.35 -33.82
C SER A 249 -2.94 10.13 -34.52
N LEU A 250 -3.66 9.26 -33.81
CA LEU A 250 -4.24 8.04 -34.37
C LEU A 250 -5.58 8.25 -35.10
N GLY A 251 -6.14 9.47 -35.07
CA GLY A 251 -7.41 9.80 -35.72
C GLY A 251 -8.65 9.36 -34.90
N LYS A 252 -9.82 9.91 -35.24
CA LYS A 252 -11.07 9.74 -34.47
C LYS A 252 -11.50 8.28 -34.28
N ASP A 253 -11.22 7.42 -35.26
CA ASP A 253 -11.71 6.04 -35.29
C ASP A 253 -10.69 5.00 -34.76
N LYS A 254 -9.43 5.39 -34.49
CA LYS A 254 -8.38 4.48 -34.01
C LYS A 254 -7.69 4.96 -32.74
N ASN A 255 -8.30 5.92 -32.04
CA ASN A 255 -7.78 6.43 -30.78
C ASN A 255 -7.71 5.29 -29.74
N PRO A 256 -6.51 4.96 -29.21
CA PRO A 256 -6.33 3.85 -28.32
C PRO A 256 -6.91 4.20 -26.95
N GLN A 257 -8.16 3.81 -26.77
CA GLN A 257 -8.90 4.04 -25.53
C GLN A 257 -8.35 3.16 -24.42
N ILE A 258 -7.86 3.79 -23.35
CA ILE A 258 -7.47 3.09 -22.13
C ILE A 258 -8.74 2.89 -21.31
N ARG A 259 -9.02 1.64 -20.95
CA ARG A 259 -10.13 1.26 -20.08
C ARG A 259 -9.56 0.51 -18.88
N MET A 260 -9.90 0.99 -17.69
CA MET A 260 -9.57 0.37 -16.41
C MET A 260 -10.87 0.02 -15.72
N ARG A 261 -11.01 -1.25 -15.36
CA ARG A 261 -12.18 -1.77 -14.67
C ARG A 261 -11.85 -1.90 -13.18
N HIS A 262 -12.78 -1.50 -12.32
CA HIS A 262 -12.63 -1.54 -10.86
C HIS A 262 -11.37 -0.86 -10.28
N PRO A 263 -10.92 0.31 -10.78
CA PRO A 263 -9.77 0.98 -10.17
C PRO A 263 -10.13 1.55 -8.79
N ARG A 264 -9.16 1.67 -7.89
CA ARG A 264 -9.30 2.49 -6.68
C ARG A 264 -8.92 3.95 -6.94
N PRO A 265 -9.54 4.94 -6.28
CA PRO A 265 -9.10 6.32 -6.37
C PRO A 265 -7.68 6.49 -5.83
N ILE A 266 -6.84 7.25 -6.54
CA ILE A 266 -5.48 7.62 -6.12
C ILE A 266 -5.38 9.13 -6.13
N TYR A 267 -5.09 9.72 -4.97
CA TYR A 267 -4.85 11.14 -4.84
C TYR A 267 -3.41 11.39 -4.40
N PHE A 268 -2.88 12.57 -4.72
CA PHE A 268 -1.62 13.05 -4.15
C PHE A 268 -1.88 14.26 -3.24
N GLU A 269 -1.19 14.34 -2.12
CA GLU A 269 -1.18 15.48 -1.22
C GLU A 269 0.27 15.78 -0.86
N ALA A 270 0.78 16.92 -1.35
CA ALA A 270 2.12 17.36 -0.98
C ALA A 270 2.20 17.60 0.53
N ALA A 271 3.30 17.17 1.15
CA ALA A 271 3.59 17.51 2.54
C ALA A 271 3.74 19.03 2.71
N GLU A 272 3.41 19.56 3.89
CA GLU A 272 3.32 21.02 4.13
C GLU A 272 4.63 21.78 3.87
N ASN A 273 5.77 21.11 3.97
CA ASN A 273 7.10 21.68 3.71
C ASN A 273 7.79 21.06 2.48
N ALA A 274 7.04 20.36 1.63
CA ALA A 274 7.58 19.80 0.40
C ALA A 274 7.91 20.90 -0.61
N LYS A 275 8.84 20.59 -1.53
CA LYS A 275 9.09 21.48 -2.67
C LYS A 275 7.83 21.61 -3.53
N PRO A 276 7.58 22.78 -4.15
CA PRO A 276 6.50 22.93 -5.12
C PRO A 276 6.66 21.91 -6.24
N ILE A 277 5.56 21.24 -6.60
CA ILE A 277 5.54 20.32 -7.74
C ILE A 277 5.39 21.11 -9.04
N ALA A 278 6.02 20.62 -10.11
CA ALA A 278 6.06 21.30 -11.40
C ALA A 278 4.82 21.06 -12.28
N PHE A 279 4.15 19.92 -12.08
CA PHE A 279 3.03 19.46 -12.90
C PHE A 279 1.87 18.98 -12.02
N ASP A 280 0.68 18.97 -12.60
CA ASP A 280 -0.47 18.27 -12.01
C ASP A 280 -0.12 16.78 -11.84
N PRO A 281 -0.20 16.22 -10.62
CA PRO A 281 0.17 14.83 -10.37
C PRO A 281 -0.79 13.83 -11.02
N ASP A 282 -2.04 14.21 -11.27
CA ASP A 282 -3.04 13.28 -11.78
C ASP A 282 -2.75 12.94 -13.25
N ILE A 283 -2.56 11.65 -13.53
CA ILE A 283 -2.22 11.13 -14.87
C ILE A 283 -3.31 10.30 -15.50
N LEU A 284 -4.28 9.81 -14.72
CA LEU A 284 -5.43 9.04 -15.18
C LEU A 284 -6.69 9.44 -14.42
N MET A 285 -7.80 9.58 -15.14
CA MET A 285 -9.07 10.05 -14.61
C MET A 285 -10.23 9.23 -15.20
N THR A 286 -11.17 8.80 -14.37
CA THR A 286 -12.39 8.10 -14.83
C THR A 286 -13.39 9.07 -15.46
N SER A 287 -14.42 8.54 -16.14
CA SER A 287 -15.57 9.33 -16.57
C SER A 287 -16.43 9.80 -15.39
N ALA A 288 -17.26 10.82 -15.61
CA ALA A 288 -18.24 11.28 -14.61
C ALA A 288 -19.34 10.23 -14.34
N ASP A 289 -19.56 9.32 -15.30
CA ASP A 289 -20.50 8.19 -15.22
C ASP A 289 -19.94 7.04 -14.37
N SER A 290 -19.48 7.38 -13.17
CA SER A 290 -18.90 6.46 -12.20
C SER A 290 -19.23 6.89 -10.76
N TRP A 291 -19.07 5.97 -9.81
CA TRP A 291 -19.16 6.26 -8.38
C TRP A 291 -18.13 5.43 -7.60
N ASN A 292 -17.77 5.88 -6.40
CA ASN A 292 -16.96 5.11 -5.47
C ASN A 292 -17.85 4.25 -4.56
N GLU A 293 -17.54 2.96 -4.47
CA GLU A 293 -18.31 1.95 -3.75
C GLU A 293 -17.46 1.27 -2.68
N ASP A 294 -18.02 1.16 -1.48
CA ASP A 294 -17.40 0.50 -0.33
C ASP A 294 -17.61 -1.02 -0.37
N ARG A 295 -18.71 -1.47 -0.98
CA ARG A 295 -19.05 -2.89 -1.13
C ARG A 295 -19.31 -3.19 -2.61
N PRO A 296 -18.26 -3.43 -3.39
CA PRO A 296 -18.38 -3.53 -4.84
C PRO A 296 -18.94 -4.86 -5.34
N PHE A 297 -19.05 -5.86 -4.46
CA PHE A 297 -19.57 -7.18 -4.79
C PHE A 297 -21.09 -7.22 -4.66
N PRO A 298 -21.82 -7.64 -5.71
CA PRO A 298 -23.24 -7.92 -5.59
C PRO A 298 -23.50 -9.12 -4.69
N THR A 299 -24.49 -9.01 -3.82
CA THR A 299 -24.95 -10.06 -2.92
C THR A 299 -26.45 -10.29 -3.12
N ALA A 300 -26.98 -11.39 -2.58
CA ALA A 300 -28.40 -11.71 -2.69
C ALA A 300 -29.33 -10.59 -2.18
N ASP A 301 -28.86 -9.81 -1.21
CA ASP A 301 -29.57 -8.71 -0.56
C ASP A 301 -29.23 -7.31 -1.11
N ARG A 302 -28.16 -7.17 -1.91
CA ARG A 302 -27.68 -5.86 -2.36
C ARG A 302 -27.03 -5.88 -3.74
N VAL A 303 -27.48 -4.96 -4.59
CA VAL A 303 -26.80 -4.61 -5.85
C VAL A 303 -26.00 -3.31 -5.64
N PRO A 304 -24.70 -3.27 -6.00
CA PRO A 304 -23.90 -2.06 -5.94
C PRO A 304 -24.53 -0.97 -6.81
N SER A 305 -24.82 0.18 -6.21
CA SER A 305 -25.40 1.31 -6.90
C SER A 305 -25.13 2.59 -6.12
N PHE A 306 -25.15 3.73 -6.82
CA PHE A 306 -24.99 5.01 -6.16
C PHE A 306 -26.28 5.45 -5.47
N GLU A 307 -26.24 5.48 -4.14
CA GLU A 307 -27.29 6.08 -3.31
C GLU A 307 -26.79 7.42 -2.76
N ALA A 308 -27.45 8.52 -3.15
CA ALA A 308 -27.16 9.83 -2.58
C ALA A 308 -27.55 9.85 -1.11
N SER A 309 -26.59 10.15 -0.21
CA SER A 309 -26.88 10.28 1.22
C SER A 309 -27.91 11.40 1.42
N LYS A 310 -29.05 11.06 2.03
CA LYS A 310 -30.04 12.05 2.45
C LYS A 310 -29.43 12.83 3.62
N ASP A 311 -29.06 14.08 3.35
CA ASP A 311 -28.50 15.04 4.31
C ASP A 311 -27.06 14.79 4.81
N GLY A 312 -26.35 13.78 4.31
CA GLY A 312 -24.97 13.49 4.68
C GLY A 312 -24.80 12.94 6.11
N LYS A 313 -25.88 12.51 6.75
CA LYS A 313 -25.84 11.76 8.03
C LYS A 313 -25.41 10.30 7.83
N ASP A 314 -25.59 9.78 6.62
CA ASP A 314 -25.32 8.37 6.31
C ASP A 314 -23.92 8.14 5.72
N ASP A 315 -23.14 9.20 5.50
CA ASP A 315 -21.74 9.10 5.04
C ASP A 315 -20.76 9.57 6.14
N PRO A 316 -20.15 8.63 6.89
CA PRO A 316 -19.14 8.93 7.90
C PRO A 316 -17.88 9.63 7.35
N SER A 317 -17.65 9.53 6.05
CA SER A 317 -16.45 10.04 5.36
C SER A 317 -16.68 11.38 4.65
N LYS A 318 -17.84 12.01 4.86
CA LYS A 318 -18.19 13.30 4.27
C LYS A 318 -17.11 14.36 4.54
N GLY A 319 -16.68 15.04 3.48
CA GLY A 319 -15.63 16.07 3.55
C GLY A 319 -14.20 15.51 3.55
N SER A 320 -14.03 14.19 3.46
CA SER A 320 -12.74 13.52 3.21
C SER A 320 -12.63 13.02 1.77
N LEU A 321 -11.44 12.59 1.37
CA LEU A 321 -11.19 11.99 0.04
C LEU A 321 -12.01 10.72 -0.24
N GLU A 322 -12.47 10.04 0.82
CA GLU A 322 -13.28 8.82 0.74
C GLU A 322 -14.80 9.11 0.68
N SER A 323 -15.22 10.38 0.69
CA SER A 323 -16.64 10.74 0.67
C SER A 323 -17.36 10.07 -0.50
N ARG A 324 -18.50 9.42 -0.25
CA ARG A 324 -19.28 8.77 -1.30
C ARG A 324 -19.84 9.82 -2.25
N ARG A 325 -19.57 9.68 -3.54
CA ARG A 325 -19.94 10.66 -4.57
C ARG A 325 -19.97 10.05 -5.97
N ARG A 326 -20.46 10.85 -6.91
CA ARG A 326 -20.28 10.62 -8.34
C ARG A 326 -18.90 11.10 -8.79
N GLY A 327 -18.43 10.50 -9.87
CA GLY A 327 -17.17 10.81 -10.50
C GLY A 327 -17.12 12.20 -11.11
N PRO A 328 -15.99 12.55 -11.74
CA PRO A 328 -14.85 11.66 -12.04
C PRO A 328 -13.95 11.39 -10.81
N PHE A 329 -13.07 10.39 -10.91
CA PHE A 329 -12.08 10.03 -9.88
C PHE A 329 -10.68 9.92 -10.50
N PRO A 330 -9.64 10.50 -9.87
CA PRO A 330 -8.26 10.24 -10.26
C PRO A 330 -7.93 8.80 -9.86
N VAL A 331 -7.38 8.03 -10.80
CA VAL A 331 -7.04 6.61 -10.61
C VAL A 331 -5.57 6.33 -10.90
N GLY A 332 -4.78 7.39 -11.07
CA GLY A 332 -3.35 7.31 -11.20
C GLY A 332 -2.71 8.67 -10.98
N ALA A 333 -1.61 8.69 -10.23
CA ALA A 333 -0.82 9.87 -9.95
C ALA A 333 0.68 9.61 -10.18
N ALA A 334 1.40 10.60 -10.70
CA ALA A 334 2.85 10.57 -10.88
C ALA A 334 3.49 11.88 -10.43
N VAL A 335 4.58 11.79 -9.66
CA VAL A 335 5.24 12.96 -9.04
C VAL A 335 6.75 12.79 -8.92
N GLU A 336 7.47 13.91 -8.98
CA GLU A 336 8.81 14.04 -8.43
C GLU A 336 8.70 14.39 -6.94
N ALA A 337 8.63 13.37 -6.09
CA ALA A 337 8.34 13.54 -4.67
C ALA A 337 9.62 13.81 -3.85
N THR A 338 9.53 14.71 -2.88
CA THR A 338 10.51 14.81 -1.80
C THR A 338 10.24 13.73 -0.77
N LEU A 339 11.26 12.92 -0.46
CA LEU A 339 11.14 11.88 0.55
C LEU A 339 11.08 12.48 1.97
N PRO A 340 10.33 11.86 2.90
CA PRO A 340 10.22 12.36 4.27
C PRO A 340 11.59 12.47 4.97
N PRO A 341 11.93 13.60 5.62
CA PRO A 341 13.19 13.74 6.35
C PRO A 341 13.39 12.69 7.45
N SER A 342 12.29 12.18 8.03
CA SER A 342 12.30 11.12 9.04
C SER A 342 12.86 9.78 8.55
N TRP A 343 13.02 9.60 7.23
CA TRP A 343 13.62 8.40 6.65
C TRP A 343 15.15 8.40 6.71
N PHE A 344 15.76 9.54 7.02
CA PHE A 344 17.20 9.76 6.97
C PHE A 344 17.75 10.02 8.36
N SER A 345 18.94 9.51 8.61
CA SER A 345 19.69 9.81 9.83
C SER A 345 20.21 11.26 9.79
N PRO A 346 20.40 11.93 10.94
CA PRO A 346 20.94 13.28 10.97
C PRO A 346 22.29 13.36 10.23
N GLY A 347 22.37 14.23 9.21
CA GLY A 347 23.58 14.41 8.40
C GLY A 347 23.76 13.42 7.23
N GLU A 348 22.83 12.47 7.03
CA GLU A 348 22.82 11.60 5.86
C GLU A 348 22.53 12.43 4.60
N THR A 349 23.34 12.27 3.55
CA THR A 349 23.07 12.88 2.24
C THR A 349 22.01 12.07 1.51
N TYR A 350 21.00 12.74 0.95
CA TYR A 350 19.90 12.05 0.27
C TYR A 350 19.47 12.76 -1.02
N PRO A 351 18.89 12.01 -1.98
CA PRO A 351 18.34 12.57 -3.20
C PRO A 351 17.28 13.61 -2.88
N VAL A 352 17.33 14.71 -3.62
CA VAL A 352 16.42 15.85 -3.41
C VAL A 352 14.97 15.49 -3.75
N THR A 353 14.77 14.67 -4.78
CA THR A 353 13.46 14.16 -5.23
C THR A 353 13.61 12.77 -5.84
N VAL A 354 12.52 12.01 -5.88
CA VAL A 354 12.43 10.70 -6.52
C VAL A 354 11.16 10.65 -7.38
N ARG A 355 11.27 10.10 -8.60
CA ARG A 355 10.13 9.90 -9.50
C ARG A 355 9.33 8.68 -9.04
N MET A 356 8.04 8.89 -8.77
CA MET A 356 7.13 7.84 -8.32
C MET A 356 5.83 7.90 -9.12
N GLY A 357 5.33 6.73 -9.51
CA GLY A 357 4.04 6.55 -10.15
C GLY A 357 3.19 5.58 -9.35
N VAL A 358 1.94 5.93 -9.07
CA VAL A 358 0.97 5.09 -8.36
C VAL A 358 -0.29 5.02 -9.19
N LEU A 359 -0.72 3.80 -9.53
CA LEU A 359 -1.92 3.50 -10.31
C LEU A 359 -2.87 2.65 -9.46
N GLY A 360 -4.16 2.94 -9.54
CA GLY A 360 -5.20 2.30 -8.74
C GLY A 360 -5.69 0.95 -9.28
N GLU A 361 -4.96 0.37 -10.23
CA GLU A 361 -5.33 -0.80 -11.00
C GLU A 361 -4.04 -1.43 -11.55
N SER A 362 -3.94 -2.76 -11.63
CA SER A 362 -2.73 -3.47 -12.08
C SER A 362 -2.94 -4.47 -13.21
N TRP A 363 -4.17 -4.91 -13.46
CA TRP A 363 -4.55 -5.78 -14.57
C TRP A 363 -4.25 -5.16 -15.94
N PHE A 364 -4.07 -3.83 -16.05
CA PHE A 364 -3.60 -3.22 -17.29
C PHE A 364 -2.19 -3.68 -17.73
N LEU A 365 -1.36 -4.18 -16.79
CA LEU A 365 -0.02 -4.76 -17.06
C LEU A 365 -0.05 -6.29 -17.19
N VAL A 366 -1.17 -6.93 -16.87
CA VAL A 366 -1.28 -8.39 -16.74
C VAL A 366 -2.18 -8.93 -17.84
N GLY A 367 -1.66 -9.86 -18.63
CA GLY A 367 -2.44 -10.54 -19.66
C GLY A 367 -1.57 -11.03 -20.83
N PRO A 368 -2.13 -11.85 -21.72
CA PRO A 368 -1.41 -12.34 -22.90
C PRO A 368 -1.14 -11.23 -23.92
N ASP A 369 -2.03 -10.22 -23.99
CA ASP A 369 -2.00 -9.16 -24.98
C ASP A 369 -1.99 -7.77 -24.31
N LEU A 370 -1.13 -6.90 -24.81
CA LEU A 370 -1.06 -5.49 -24.41
C LEU A 370 -1.53 -4.62 -25.56
N GLY A 371 -2.77 -4.15 -25.49
CA GLY A 371 -3.34 -3.27 -26.50
C GLY A 371 -2.57 -1.94 -26.61
N PRO A 372 -2.63 -1.24 -27.76
CA PRO A 372 -1.82 -0.05 -28.03
C PRO A 372 -1.88 1.04 -26.95
N GLY A 373 -3.05 1.28 -26.36
CA GLY A 373 -3.24 2.28 -25.30
C GLY A 373 -2.57 1.88 -23.99
N ARG A 374 -2.69 0.60 -23.60
CA ARG A 374 -2.05 0.08 -22.38
C ARG A 374 -0.54 0.01 -22.55
N GLU A 375 -0.06 -0.41 -23.73
CA GLU A 375 1.36 -0.40 -24.06
C GLU A 375 1.92 1.02 -23.99
N ARG A 376 1.22 1.98 -24.57
CA ARG A 376 1.64 3.38 -24.55
C ARG A 376 1.65 3.95 -23.13
N LEU A 377 0.63 3.69 -22.33
CA LEU A 377 0.60 4.10 -20.92
C LEU A 377 1.79 3.52 -20.14
N ALA A 378 2.04 2.22 -20.28
CA ALA A 378 3.16 1.54 -19.62
C ALA A 378 4.51 2.15 -20.04
N LEU A 379 4.75 2.30 -21.35
CA LEU A 379 6.01 2.83 -21.87
C LEU A 379 6.24 4.30 -21.47
N ASP A 380 5.22 5.16 -21.56
CA ASP A 380 5.37 6.57 -21.18
C ASP A 380 5.61 6.72 -19.67
N THR A 381 4.93 5.91 -18.86
CA THR A 381 5.13 5.88 -17.41
C THR A 381 6.54 5.43 -17.07
N ILE A 382 7.00 4.32 -17.66
CA ILE A 382 8.36 3.80 -17.44
C ILE A 382 9.42 4.80 -17.92
N ASN A 383 9.31 5.32 -19.15
CA ASN A 383 10.27 6.27 -19.71
C ASN A 383 10.39 7.52 -18.83
N TRP A 384 9.26 8.07 -18.40
CA TRP A 384 9.30 9.20 -17.48
C TRP A 384 9.94 8.81 -16.14
N LEU A 385 9.58 7.68 -15.54
CA LEU A 385 10.17 7.26 -14.26
C LEU A 385 11.70 7.15 -14.30
N ILE A 386 12.27 6.66 -15.40
CA ILE A 386 13.73 6.48 -15.57
C ILE A 386 14.47 7.70 -16.14
N GLY A 387 13.80 8.86 -16.29
CA GLY A 387 14.47 10.07 -16.77
C GLY A 387 14.51 10.25 -18.30
N ARG A 388 13.81 9.39 -19.06
CA ARG A 388 13.78 9.39 -20.53
C ARG A 388 12.62 10.21 -21.08
N ASP A 389 12.53 11.46 -20.65
CA ASP A 389 11.48 12.41 -21.04
C ASP A 389 11.55 12.76 -22.54
N ASP A 390 12.69 12.49 -23.17
CA ASP A 390 12.92 12.57 -24.62
C ASP A 390 12.13 11.53 -25.42
N SER A 391 11.77 10.40 -24.79
CA SER A 391 11.03 9.33 -25.45
C SER A 391 9.50 9.52 -25.39
N LEU A 392 9.03 10.56 -24.68
CA LEU A 392 7.62 10.93 -24.63
C LEU A 392 7.19 11.66 -25.92
N ALA A 393 5.89 11.58 -26.26
CA ALA A 393 5.38 12.26 -27.46
C ALA A 393 5.49 13.78 -27.29
N ARG A 394 5.93 14.45 -28.35
CA ARG A 394 6.11 15.91 -28.40
C ARG A 394 5.26 16.51 -29.52
N PRO A 395 4.74 17.74 -29.35
CA PRO A 395 3.97 18.40 -30.41
C PRO A 395 4.77 18.64 -31.70
N SER A 396 6.10 18.73 -31.60
CA SER A 396 7.01 19.04 -32.71
C SER A 396 7.34 17.85 -33.60
N GLU A 397 7.01 16.62 -33.20
CA GLU A 397 7.36 15.41 -33.93
C GLU A 397 6.10 14.60 -34.24
N PRO A 398 5.87 14.17 -35.49
CA PRO A 398 4.79 13.26 -35.80
C PRO A 398 5.03 11.96 -35.04
N TRP A 399 4.13 11.64 -34.12
CA TRP A 399 4.26 10.45 -33.29
C TRP A 399 4.00 9.19 -34.11
N THR A 400 4.86 8.18 -33.95
CA THR A 400 4.76 6.89 -34.63
C THR A 400 4.78 5.74 -33.63
N PHE A 401 3.98 4.70 -33.88
CA PHE A 401 3.93 3.52 -33.02
C PHE A 401 5.17 2.64 -33.27
N PRO A 402 6.02 2.36 -32.27
CA PRO A 402 7.30 1.68 -32.50
C PRO A 402 7.17 0.31 -33.22
N ARG A 403 6.07 -0.42 -32.99
CA ARG A 403 5.82 -1.72 -33.63
C ARG A 403 5.24 -1.62 -35.04
N ILE A 404 4.54 -0.54 -35.37
CA ILE A 404 3.81 -0.42 -36.66
C ILE A 404 4.76 0.01 -37.78
N GLU A 405 5.76 0.85 -37.48
CA GLU A 405 6.72 1.33 -38.48
C GLU A 405 8.07 0.60 -38.47
N MET A 406 8.21 -0.53 -37.78
CA MET A 406 9.32 -1.42 -38.10
C MET A 406 9.10 -1.93 -39.52
N GLY A 407 9.81 -1.35 -40.49
CA GLY A 407 9.86 -1.88 -41.85
C GLY A 407 10.24 -3.36 -41.84
N GLU A 408 9.79 -4.13 -42.85
CA GLU A 408 10.00 -5.58 -42.92
C GLU A 408 11.45 -5.96 -42.63
N SER A 409 12.41 -5.23 -43.20
CA SER A 409 13.84 -5.44 -42.95
C SER A 409 14.23 -5.33 -41.48
N ARG A 410 13.65 -4.40 -40.72
CA ARG A 410 13.96 -4.19 -39.30
C ARG A 410 13.29 -5.25 -38.42
N ARG A 411 12.08 -5.65 -38.78
CA ARG A 411 11.35 -6.76 -38.15
C ARG A 411 12.07 -8.09 -38.36
N ASP A 412 12.51 -8.36 -39.58
CA ASP A 412 13.29 -9.55 -39.92
C ASP A 412 14.63 -9.55 -39.19
N LEU A 413 15.30 -8.41 -39.07
CA LEU A 413 16.57 -8.31 -38.33
C LEU A 413 16.40 -8.62 -36.84
N TRP A 414 15.30 -8.16 -36.22
CA TRP A 414 14.95 -8.54 -34.84
C TRP A 414 14.60 -10.01 -34.72
N ARG A 415 13.83 -10.55 -35.67
CA ARG A 415 13.46 -11.97 -35.69
C ARG A 415 14.69 -12.86 -35.85
N TRP A 416 15.54 -12.60 -36.84
CA TRP A 416 16.79 -13.33 -37.04
C TRP A 416 17.78 -13.09 -35.89
N GLY A 417 17.82 -11.89 -35.32
CA GLY A 417 18.61 -11.58 -34.13
C GLY A 417 18.20 -12.43 -32.92
N MET A 418 16.91 -12.67 -32.73
CA MET A 418 16.40 -13.50 -31.64
C MET A 418 16.47 -15.01 -31.95
N GLU A 419 16.12 -15.42 -33.17
CA GLU A 419 16.08 -16.85 -33.57
C GLU A 419 17.48 -17.45 -33.81
N LEU A 420 18.42 -16.67 -34.36
CA LEU A 420 19.78 -17.12 -34.65
C LEU A 420 20.86 -16.40 -33.85
N GLY A 421 20.74 -15.07 -33.72
CA GLY A 421 21.76 -14.27 -33.04
C GLY A 421 21.92 -14.63 -31.57
N LEU A 422 20.80 -14.78 -30.85
CA LEU A 422 20.80 -15.08 -29.42
C LEU A 422 21.36 -16.50 -29.13
N PRO A 423 20.95 -17.59 -29.83
CA PRO A 423 21.58 -18.90 -29.64
C PRO A 423 23.07 -18.93 -29.97
N VAL A 424 23.50 -18.26 -31.04
CA VAL A 424 24.92 -18.20 -31.42
C VAL A 424 25.73 -17.44 -30.37
N PHE A 425 25.20 -16.34 -29.85
CA PHE A 425 25.83 -15.58 -28.78
C PHE A 425 26.01 -16.44 -27.52
N PHE A 426 24.98 -17.19 -27.11
CA PHE A 426 25.08 -18.08 -25.95
C PHE A 426 26.04 -19.26 -26.20
N ALA A 427 26.07 -19.82 -27.40
CA ALA A 427 27.05 -20.85 -27.76
C ALA A 427 28.48 -20.31 -27.69
N PHE A 428 28.73 -19.11 -28.22
CA PHE A 428 30.03 -18.44 -28.13
C PHE A 428 30.43 -18.15 -26.68
N ALA A 429 29.53 -17.58 -25.88
CA ALA A 429 29.77 -17.33 -24.46
C ALA A 429 30.07 -18.64 -23.71
N GLY A 430 29.36 -19.72 -24.01
CA GLY A 430 29.63 -21.05 -23.46
C GLY A 430 31.02 -21.58 -23.81
N VAL A 431 31.49 -21.38 -25.05
CA VAL A 431 32.86 -21.73 -25.47
C VAL A 431 33.91 -20.89 -24.74
N VAL A 432 33.68 -19.59 -24.59
CA VAL A 432 34.58 -18.69 -23.84
C VAL A 432 34.70 -19.14 -22.37
N VAL A 433 33.59 -19.52 -21.74
CA VAL A 433 33.56 -20.07 -20.37
C VAL A 433 34.31 -21.41 -20.29
N LEU A 434 34.14 -22.29 -21.28
CA LEU A 434 34.87 -23.56 -21.33
C LEU A 434 36.38 -23.35 -21.48
N LEU A 435 36.81 -22.41 -22.32
CA LEU A 435 38.22 -22.09 -22.53
C LEU A 435 38.85 -21.48 -21.27
N THR A 436 38.17 -20.52 -20.63
CA THR A 436 38.65 -19.91 -19.38
C THR A 436 38.71 -20.91 -18.22
N ARG A 437 37.79 -21.87 -18.16
CA ARG A 437 37.81 -22.96 -17.17
C ARG A 437 38.92 -24.00 -17.42
N ARG A 438 39.41 -24.12 -18.66
CA ARG A 438 40.52 -25.03 -19.02
C ARG A 438 41.90 -24.41 -18.84
N LEU A 439 41.97 -23.08 -18.82
CA LEU A 439 43.19 -22.29 -18.64
C LEU A 439 43.47 -21.94 -17.16
N ARG A 440 42.46 -22.06 -16.29
CA ARG A 440 42.63 -22.18 -14.84
C ARG A 440 42.78 -23.65 -14.47
#